data_AF-A0A7J8YI69-F1
#
_entry.id   AF-A0A7J8YI69-F1
#
_cell.length_a   1.000
_cell.length_b   1.000
_cell.length_c   1.000
_cell.angle_alpha   90.00
_cell.angle_beta   90.00
_cell.angle_gamma   90.00
#
_symmetry.space_group_name_H-M   'P 1'
#
loop_
_entity.id
_entity.type
_entity.pdbx_description
1 polymer ?
#
loop_
_entity_poly.entity_id
_entity_poly.type
_entity_poly.pdbx_seq_one_letter_code
_entity_poly.pdbx_strand_id
1 'polypeptide(L)'
;MVVGVSKGFEKRLQLIGVGYRATLEGKDLVLSLGFSHPVRMAIPDGIQVKVEENTRIVVSGYDKSDVGQFAATIRKWRPPEPYKGKGVKYADEVVRRKEGKAGKKK
;
A
#
# COMPACT_ATOMS: atom_id res chain seq x y z
N MET A 1 -4.26 22.73 -6.84
CA MET A 1 -5.54 22.61 -7.56
C MET A 1 -5.38 22.41 -9.07
N VAL A 2 -4.77 23.32 -9.84
CA VAL A 2 -4.73 23.25 -11.34
C VAL A 2 -4.20 21.92 -11.91
N VAL A 3 -3.09 21.38 -11.37
CA VAL A 3 -2.50 20.12 -11.87
C VAL A 3 -3.36 18.89 -11.53
N GLY A 4 -4.06 18.91 -10.39
CA GLY A 4 -4.84 17.77 -9.91
C GLY A 4 -6.07 17.49 -10.76
N VAL A 5 -6.77 18.53 -11.21
CA VAL A 5 -7.92 18.37 -12.13
C VAL A 5 -7.51 18.09 -13.57
N SER A 6 -6.31 18.52 -13.99
CA SER A 6 -5.86 18.33 -15.37
C SER A 6 -5.18 16.97 -15.61
N LYS A 7 -4.31 16.53 -14.69
CA LYS A 7 -3.52 15.30 -14.84
C LYS A 7 -3.89 14.20 -13.85
N GLY A 8 -4.56 14.55 -12.75
CA GLY A 8 -4.77 13.64 -11.62
C GLY A 8 -3.49 13.43 -10.81
N PHE A 9 -3.66 12.87 -9.62
CA PHE A 9 -2.57 12.36 -8.80
C PHE A 9 -2.69 10.85 -8.68
N GLU A 10 -1.57 10.16 -8.80
CA GLU A 10 -1.47 8.72 -8.56
C GLU A 10 -0.42 8.39 -7.50
N LYS A 11 -0.72 7.39 -6.69
CA LYS A 11 0.22 6.77 -5.75
C LYS A 11 0.16 5.26 -5.92
N ARG A 12 1.32 4.69 -6.22
CA ARG A 12 1.49 3.25 -6.41
C ARG A 12 2.03 2.63 -5.12
N LEU A 13 1.33 1.61 -4.64
CA LEU A 13 1.68 0.82 -3.47
C LEU A 13 1.96 -0.61 -3.90
N GLN A 14 2.92 -1.24 -3.23
CA GLN A 14 3.31 -2.62 -3.48
C GLN A 14 3.26 -3.41 -2.18
N LEU A 15 2.64 -4.58 -2.24
CA LEU A 15 2.62 -5.56 -1.16
C LEU A 15 3.79 -6.52 -1.32
N ILE A 16 4.55 -6.70 -0.24
CA ILE A 16 5.64 -7.68 -0.15
C ILE A 16 5.30 -8.65 0.97
N GLY A 17 5.13 -9.93 0.63
CA GLY A 17 4.87 -10.98 1.60
C GLY A 17 4.25 -12.21 0.94
N VAL A 18 4.47 -13.38 1.53
CA VAL A 18 3.81 -14.61 1.09
C VAL A 18 2.36 -14.58 1.57
N GLY A 19 1.41 -14.81 0.67
CA GLY A 19 -0.03 -14.72 0.96
C GLY A 19 -0.59 -13.30 1.04
N TYR A 20 0.23 -12.27 0.78
CA TYR A 20 -0.23 -10.90 0.81
C TYR A 20 -0.93 -10.56 -0.50
N ARG A 21 -2.16 -10.10 -0.41
CA ARG A 21 -2.97 -9.74 -1.57
C ARG A 21 -3.95 -8.63 -1.25
N ALA A 22 -4.26 -7.84 -2.27
CA ALA A 22 -5.32 -6.88 -2.28
C ALA A 22 -6.40 -7.32 -3.28
N THR A 23 -7.65 -7.16 -2.91
CA THR A 23 -8.81 -7.38 -3.77
C THR A 23 -9.78 -6.22 -3.62
N LEU A 24 -10.49 -5.90 -4.68
CA LEU A 24 -11.47 -4.82 -4.70
C LEU A 24 -12.87 -5.43 -4.74
N GLU A 25 -13.64 -5.23 -3.67
CA GLU A 25 -15.00 -5.71 -3.51
C GLU A 25 -15.96 -4.52 -3.62
N GLY A 26 -16.39 -4.20 -4.84
CA GLY A 26 -17.29 -3.07 -5.09
C GLY A 26 -16.66 -1.72 -4.74
N LYS A 27 -17.03 -1.16 -3.58
CA LYS A 27 -16.47 0.10 -3.05
C LYS A 27 -15.47 -0.09 -1.90
N ASP A 28 -15.22 -1.34 -1.51
CA ASP A 28 -14.30 -1.67 -0.43
C ASP A 28 -13.00 -2.26 -0.96
N LEU A 29 -11.88 -1.78 -0.43
CA LEU A 29 -10.58 -2.39 -0.61
C LEU A 29 -10.36 -3.43 0.49
N VAL A 30 -10.22 -4.69 0.09
CA VAL A 30 -9.98 -5.81 0.98
C VAL A 30 -8.51 -6.21 0.93
N LEU A 31 -7.85 -6.18 2.08
CA LEU A 31 -6.43 -6.50 2.22
C LEU A 31 -6.24 -7.76 3.06
N SER A 32 -5.50 -8.71 2.50
CA SER A 32 -4.96 -9.85 3.22
C SER A 32 -3.48 -9.60 3.47
N LEU A 33 -3.13 -9.26 4.71
CA LEU A 33 -1.76 -8.90 5.15
C LEU A 33 -1.21 -9.90 6.19
N GLY A 34 -1.78 -11.11 6.24
CA GLY A 34 -1.44 -12.11 7.25
C GLY A 34 -2.07 -11.87 8.62
N PHE A 35 -3.16 -11.09 8.69
CA PHE A 35 -4.06 -11.05 9.84
C PHE A 35 -5.05 -12.23 9.78
N SER A 36 -5.62 -12.61 10.92
CA SER A 36 -6.60 -13.71 10.99
C SER A 36 -7.89 -13.41 10.22
N HIS A 37 -8.25 -12.14 10.07
CA HIS A 37 -9.40 -11.67 9.29
C HIS A 37 -8.93 -10.68 8.21
N PRO A 38 -9.64 -10.60 7.07
CA PRO A 38 -9.33 -9.62 6.04
C PRO A 38 -9.63 -8.20 6.52
N VAL A 39 -8.75 -7.26 6.20
CA VAL A 39 -8.94 -5.85 6.53
C VAL A 39 -9.74 -5.21 5.41
N ARG A 40 -10.93 -4.69 5.73
CA ARG A 40 -11.78 -3.97 4.78
C ARG A 40 -11.63 -2.47 4.99
N MET A 41 -11.45 -1.73 3.91
CA MET A 41 -11.39 -0.27 3.92
C MET A 41 -12.33 0.30 2.89
N ALA A 42 -13.27 1.12 3.34
CA ALA A 42 -14.13 1.88 2.45
C ALA A 42 -13.30 2.93 1.70
N ILE A 43 -13.49 3.00 0.39
CA ILE A 43 -12.84 4.01 -0.44
C ILE A 43 -13.63 5.32 -0.28
N PRO A 44 -12.99 6.42 0.19
CA PRO A 44 -13.67 7.70 0.35
C PRO A 44 -14.00 8.31 -1.02
N ASP A 45 -15.02 9.16 -1.05
CA ASP A 45 -15.46 9.82 -2.27
C ASP A 45 -14.32 10.66 -2.88
N GLY A 46 -14.18 10.57 -4.20
CA GLY A 46 -13.16 11.32 -4.94
C GLY A 46 -11.79 10.64 -5.05
N ILE A 47 -11.62 9.48 -4.41
CA ILE A 47 -10.48 8.59 -4.62
C ILE A 47 -10.94 7.37 -5.41
N GLN A 48 -10.16 7.01 -6.42
CA GLN A 48 -10.32 5.75 -7.14
C GLN A 48 -9.16 4.83 -6.79
N VAL A 49 -9.48 3.57 -6.48
CA VAL A 49 -8.49 2.54 -6.23
C VAL A 49 -8.57 1.51 -7.34
N LYS A 50 -7.43 1.14 -7.88
CA LYS A 50 -7.29 0.08 -8.87
C LYS A 50 -6.28 -0.94 -8.36
N VAL A 51 -6.66 -2.21 -8.38
CA VAL A 51 -5.74 -3.33 -8.12
C VAL A 51 -5.33 -3.87 -9.49
N GLU A 52 -4.10 -3.58 -9.92
CA GLU A 52 -3.58 -4.05 -11.22
C GLU A 52 -3.09 -5.49 -11.14
N GLU A 53 -2.39 -5.80 -10.05
CA GLU A 53 -1.97 -7.12 -9.68
C GLU A 53 -2.40 -7.32 -8.22
N ASN A 54 -2.58 -8.57 -7.77
CA ASN A 54 -2.90 -8.85 -6.37
C ASN A 54 -1.88 -8.22 -5.39
N THR A 55 -0.67 -7.91 -5.85
CA THR A 55 0.41 -7.29 -5.07
C THR A 55 0.64 -5.81 -5.38
N ARG A 56 -0.10 -5.19 -6.32
CA ARG A 56 0.06 -3.79 -6.73
C ARG A 56 -1.26 -3.04 -6.65
N ILE A 57 -1.29 -1.98 -5.86
CA ILE A 57 -2.44 -1.10 -5.71
C ILE A 57 -2.07 0.28 -6.26
N VAL A 58 -2.93 0.83 -7.11
CA VAL A 58 -2.84 2.20 -7.60
C VAL A 58 -3.99 2.99 -6.99
N VAL A 59 -3.65 4.04 -6.26
CA VAL A 59 -4.60 5.00 -5.70
C VAL A 59 -4.53 6.26 -6.55
N SER A 60 -5.62 6.62 -7.21
CA SER A 60 -5.75 7.82 -8.03
C SER A 60 -6.82 8.77 -7.48
N GLY A 61 -6.68 10.06 -7.73
CA GLY A 61 -7.66 11.07 -7.28
C GLY A 61 -7.31 12.47 -7.75
N TYR A 62 -8.20 13.42 -7.50
CA TYR A 62 -8.01 14.83 -7.87
C TYR A 62 -7.23 15.63 -6.82
N ASP A 63 -7.34 15.27 -5.54
CA ASP A 63 -6.62 15.93 -4.43
C ASP A 63 -5.39 15.12 -4.02
N LYS A 64 -4.25 15.80 -3.95
CA LYS A 64 -2.98 15.22 -3.52
C LYS A 64 -3.01 14.84 -2.04
N SER A 65 -3.72 15.61 -1.23
CA SER A 65 -3.81 15.42 0.23
C SER A 65 -4.58 14.15 0.54
N ASP A 66 -5.75 13.99 -0.07
CA ASP A 66 -6.61 12.82 0.14
C ASP A 66 -5.97 11.54 -0.40
N VAL A 67 -5.41 11.58 -1.61
CA VAL A 67 -4.66 10.44 -2.18
C VAL A 67 -3.48 10.06 -1.29
N GLY A 68 -2.75 11.05 -0.77
CA GLY A 68 -1.63 10.83 0.15
C GLY A 68 -2.07 10.23 1.49
N GLN A 69 -3.14 10.77 2.07
CA GLN A 69 -3.69 10.34 3.36
C GLN A 69 -4.25 8.92 3.28
N PHE A 70 -4.99 8.60 2.21
CA PHE A 70 -5.51 7.26 1.99
C PHE A 70 -4.37 6.25 1.80
N ALA A 71 -3.38 6.58 0.96
CA ALA A 71 -2.20 5.71 0.77
C ALA A 71 -1.41 5.51 2.08
N ALA A 72 -1.29 6.53 2.92
CA ALA A 72 -0.66 6.42 4.24
C ALA A 72 -1.48 5.53 5.19
N THR A 73 -2.80 5.60 5.13
CA THR A 73 -3.72 4.75 5.92
C THR A 73 -3.57 3.28 5.54
N ILE A 74 -3.48 2.95 4.25
CA ILE A 74 -3.18 1.58 3.78
C ILE A 74 -1.84 1.10 4.34
N ARG A 75 -0.79 1.93 4.24
CA ARG A 75 0.56 1.60 4.72
C ARG A 75 0.62 1.39 6.24
N LYS A 76 -0.20 2.11 7.01
CA LYS A 76 -0.22 2.05 8.48
C LYS A 76 -0.59 0.65 9.02
N TRP A 77 -1.40 -0.13 8.31
CA TRP A 77 -1.79 -1.47 8.74
C TRP A 77 -0.61 -2.44 8.85
N ARG A 78 0.31 -2.39 7.88
CA ARG A 78 1.51 -3.21 7.90
C ARG A 78 2.67 -2.47 7.22
N PRO A 79 3.39 -1.60 7.96
CA PRO A 79 4.53 -0.89 7.39
C PRO A 79 5.65 -1.89 7.03
N PRO A 80 6.54 -1.52 6.09
CA PRO A 80 7.60 -2.40 5.65
C PRO A 80 8.58 -2.67 6.79
N GLU A 81 8.82 -3.94 7.10
CA GLU A 81 9.74 -4.33 8.18
C GLU A 81 11.22 -4.10 7.79
N PRO A 82 12.11 -3.78 8.75
CA PRO A 82 13.50 -3.44 8.45
C PRO A 82 14.38 -4.64 8.08
N TYR A 83 13.88 -5.88 8.11
CA TYR A 83 14.67 -7.07 7.79
C TYR A 83 14.40 -7.55 6.36
N LYS A 84 13.21 -8.11 6.11
CA LYS A 84 12.84 -8.63 4.79
C LYS A 84 11.98 -7.67 3.97
N GLY A 85 11.63 -6.49 4.51
CA GLY A 85 10.81 -5.50 3.80
C GLY A 85 9.37 -5.95 3.56
N LYS A 86 8.87 -6.98 4.27
CA LYS A 86 7.48 -7.39 4.18
C LYS A 86 6.55 -6.31 4.71
N GLY A 87 5.40 -6.16 4.06
CA GLY A 87 4.41 -5.14 4.36
C GLY A 87 3.97 -4.42 3.09
N VAL A 88 3.31 -3.27 3.29
CA VAL A 88 2.89 -2.36 2.24
C VAL A 88 3.93 -1.26 2.13
N LYS A 89 4.57 -1.14 0.97
CA LYS A 89 5.52 -0.06 0.67
C LYS A 89 5.00 0.81 -0.47
N TYR A 90 5.51 2.02 -0.63
CA TYR A 90 5.36 2.73 -1.90
C TYR A 90 6.22 2.04 -2.98
N ALA A 91 5.83 2.14 -4.25
CA ALA A 91 6.53 1.48 -5.36
C ALA A 91 8.03 1.83 -5.37
N ASP A 92 8.34 3.11 -5.20
CA ASP A 92 9.70 3.67 -5.26
C ASP A 92 10.38 3.77 -3.88
N GLU A 93 9.80 3.19 -2.82
CA GLU A 93 10.35 3.27 -1.47
C GLU A 93 11.53 2.31 -1.28
N VAL A 94 12.69 2.88 -0.94
CA VAL A 94 13.88 2.11 -0.55
C VAL A 94 13.85 1.82 0.96
N VAL A 95 13.53 0.58 1.31
CA VAL A 95 13.51 0.11 2.71
C VAL A 95 14.93 -0.26 3.14
N ARG A 96 15.47 0.42 4.15
CA ARG A 96 16.76 0.08 4.76
C ARG A 96 16.69 -1.30 5.40
N ARG A 97 17.45 -2.25 4.85
CA ARG A 97 17.50 -3.63 5.35
C ARG A 97 18.62 -3.80 6.37
N LYS A 98 18.28 -4.33 7.54
CA LYS A 98 19.22 -4.80 8.55
C LYS A 98 19.47 -6.28 8.36
N GLU A 99 20.69 -6.73 8.59
CA GLU A 99 21.00 -8.15 8.60
C GLU A 99 20.26 -8.83 9.75
N GLY A 100 19.52 -9.88 9.42
CA GLY A 100 18.90 -10.76 10.42
C GLY A 100 19.88 -11.82 10.89
N LYS A 101 19.75 -12.27 12.14
CA LYS A 101 20.60 -13.27 12.82
C LYS A 101 22.03 -12.77 13.10
N ALA A 102 22.16 -11.86 14.07
CA ALA A 102 23.44 -11.34 14.57
C ALA A 102 24.37 -12.39 15.23
N GLY A 103 23.97 -13.66 15.32
CA GLY A 103 24.76 -14.73 15.94
C GLY A 103 25.71 -15.47 15.00
N LYS A 104 25.74 -15.16 13.70
CA LYS A 104 26.66 -15.82 12.78
C LYS A 104 28.04 -15.15 12.89
N LYS A 105 28.93 -15.72 13.71
CA LYS A 105 30.36 -15.39 13.66
C LYS A 105 30.84 -15.55 12.21
N LYS A 106 31.59 -14.54 11.75
CA LYS A 106 32.20 -14.50 10.42
C LYS A 106 33.21 -15.63 10.26
#